data_AF-A0A0G0RRE0-F1
#
_entry.id   AF-A0A0G0RRE0-F1
#
_cell.length_a   1.000
_cell.length_b   1.000
_cell.length_c   1.000
_cell.angle_alpha   90.00
_cell.angle_beta   90.00
_cell.angle_gamma   90.00
#
_symmetry.space_group_name_H-M   'P 1'
#
loop_
_entity.id
_entity.type
_entity.pdbx_description
1 polymer ?
#
loop_
_entity_poly.entity_id
_entity_poly.type
_entity_poly.pdbx_seq_one_letter_code
_entity_poly.pdbx_strand_id
1 'polypeptide(L)'
;MFQEGMMPTAAGPKDPVMEAAVYAAQIKGHEKIRVYHNDGHVLFEGTPREVANFWGIGGLARVEEVGSIADAEGQTIVKINNTNESGSIARNKVEMIMGALAMDIEDADIAQDRAAGCTLSPEEQEAELRRCYSIKKQVEAKHGEKLQEHLLMMSLGINPENEEPLFRTVSGEVGHNFEAHGIEKNDQLEKLLALLENGINKEKPFSTAPFELPPTERGVAMAEHKVGSGVCYQSGMAVVTGGYREGLVERGIKYVFINDVYAELLAPLRKLFPQYKIHLLSFQKEVLDTEFVEHN
;
A
#
# COMPACT_ATOMS: atom_id res chain seq x y z
N MET A 1 -0.89 -60.32 -8.24
CA MET A 1 -0.75 -59.45 -9.42
C MET A 1 -1.22 -58.07 -8.97
N PHE A 2 -0.28 -57.16 -8.73
CA PHE A 2 -0.52 -55.81 -8.21
C PHE A 2 -0.80 -54.85 -9.38
N GLN A 3 -1.83 -54.02 -9.28
CA GLN A 3 -2.06 -52.80 -10.08
C GLN A 3 -3.15 -52.00 -9.35
N GLU A 4 -3.16 -50.67 -9.26
CA GLU A 4 -2.14 -49.61 -9.31
C GLU A 4 -2.91 -48.40 -8.76
N GLY A 5 -2.29 -47.63 -7.87
CA GLY A 5 -2.96 -46.56 -7.11
C GLY A 5 -3.39 -45.38 -7.99
N MET A 6 -4.58 -44.84 -7.70
CA MET A 6 -4.95 -43.48 -8.10
C MET A 6 -4.01 -42.49 -7.41
N MET A 7 -3.20 -41.77 -8.18
CA MET A 7 -2.50 -40.59 -7.69
C MET A 7 -3.49 -39.41 -7.56
N PRO A 8 -3.37 -38.56 -6.53
CA PRO A 8 -4.11 -37.31 -6.46
C PRO A 8 -3.61 -36.36 -7.56
N THR A 9 -4.57 -35.77 -8.26
CA THR A 9 -4.37 -34.75 -9.29
C THR A 9 -3.64 -33.53 -8.74
N ALA A 10 -2.64 -33.05 -9.49
CA ALA A 10 -1.84 -31.88 -9.19
C ALA A 10 -2.73 -30.67 -8.84
N ALA A 11 -2.44 -30.03 -7.70
CA ALA A 11 -2.99 -28.72 -7.37
C ALA A 11 -2.63 -27.73 -8.49
N GLY A 12 -3.62 -26.96 -8.97
CA GLY A 12 -3.40 -25.90 -9.94
C GLY A 12 -2.39 -24.86 -9.44
N PRO A 13 -1.87 -23.99 -10.33
CA PRO A 13 -0.95 -22.93 -9.94
C PRO A 13 -1.60 -22.08 -8.85
N LYS A 14 -1.00 -22.07 -7.66
CA LYS A 14 -1.45 -21.26 -6.53
C LYS A 14 -1.26 -19.78 -6.89
N ASP A 15 -2.28 -18.98 -6.60
CA ASP A 15 -2.22 -17.54 -6.81
C ASP A 15 -1.14 -16.93 -5.89
N PRO A 16 -0.10 -16.28 -6.45
CA PRO A 16 0.99 -15.72 -5.67
C PRO A 16 0.56 -14.61 -4.70
N VAL A 17 -0.60 -13.97 -4.90
CA VAL A 17 -1.18 -12.99 -3.95
C VAL A 17 -1.74 -13.71 -2.73
N MET A 18 -2.36 -14.87 -2.93
CA MET A 18 -2.94 -15.70 -1.88
C MET A 18 -1.86 -16.30 -0.97
N GLU A 19 -0.70 -16.67 -1.54
CA GLU A 19 0.45 -17.15 -0.74
C GLU A 19 1.07 -16.02 0.11
N ALA A 20 1.17 -14.79 -0.40
CA ALA A 20 1.74 -13.66 0.32
C ALA A 20 0.86 -13.21 1.51
N ALA A 21 -0.46 -13.18 1.34
CA ALA A 21 -1.40 -12.84 2.42
C ALA A 21 -1.41 -13.90 3.55
N VAL A 22 -1.34 -15.20 3.18
CA VAL A 22 -1.19 -16.30 4.14
C VAL A 22 0.13 -16.20 4.91
N TYR A 23 1.20 -15.75 4.26
CA TYR A 23 2.51 -15.61 4.87
C TYR A 23 2.58 -14.43 5.87
N ALA A 24 2.04 -13.27 5.51
CA ALA A 24 1.94 -12.12 6.44
C ALA A 24 1.13 -12.47 7.70
N ALA A 25 0.04 -13.24 7.52
CA ALA A 25 -0.76 -13.75 8.64
C ALA A 25 0.00 -14.76 9.53
N GLN A 26 0.92 -15.56 8.97
CA GLN A 26 1.77 -16.47 9.75
C GLN A 26 2.86 -15.77 10.55
N ILE A 27 3.30 -14.56 10.14
CA ILE A 27 4.32 -13.80 10.86
C ILE A 27 3.73 -13.05 12.08
N LYS A 28 2.40 -12.85 12.13
CA LYS A 28 1.72 -12.27 13.30
C LYS A 28 1.92 -13.15 14.53
N GLY A 29 2.71 -12.65 15.50
CA GLY A 29 2.93 -13.28 16.80
C GLY A 29 4.37 -13.67 17.12
N HIS A 30 5.33 -13.43 16.22
CA HIS A 30 6.73 -13.75 16.49
C HIS A 30 7.48 -12.58 17.15
N GLU A 31 8.09 -12.83 18.30
CA GLU A 31 8.91 -11.85 19.03
C GLU A 31 10.24 -11.54 18.31
N LYS A 32 10.67 -12.42 17.41
CA LYS A 32 11.97 -12.33 16.74
C LYS A 32 11.94 -12.93 15.34
N ILE A 33 12.67 -12.30 14.42
CA ILE A 33 12.91 -12.76 13.06
C ILE A 33 14.41 -12.95 12.89
N ARG A 34 14.80 -14.09 12.30
CA ARG A 34 16.17 -14.36 11.87
C ARG A 34 16.22 -14.47 10.35
N VAL A 35 17.15 -13.74 9.76
CA VAL A 35 17.49 -13.81 8.34
C VAL A 35 18.83 -14.50 8.20
N TYR A 36 18.89 -15.49 7.32
CA TYR A 36 20.09 -16.30 7.10
C TYR A 36 20.62 -16.13 5.67
N HIS A 37 21.93 -16.26 5.53
CA HIS A 37 22.58 -16.52 4.26
C HIS A 37 22.49 -18.03 3.91
N ASN A 38 22.73 -18.37 2.65
CA ASN A 38 22.56 -19.74 2.14
C ASN A 38 23.49 -20.78 2.75
N ASP A 39 24.68 -20.36 3.19
CA ASP A 39 25.64 -21.20 3.92
C ASP A 39 25.25 -21.39 5.40
N GLY A 40 24.11 -20.85 5.82
CA GLY A 40 23.53 -21.04 7.14
C GLY A 40 23.96 -20.04 8.20
N HIS A 41 24.77 -19.03 7.87
CA HIS A 41 25.08 -17.96 8.83
C HIS A 41 23.92 -16.97 8.97
N VAL A 42 23.70 -16.47 10.18
CA VAL A 42 22.70 -15.42 10.46
C VAL A 42 23.23 -14.10 9.89
N LEU A 43 22.51 -13.53 8.93
CA LEU A 43 22.77 -12.18 8.40
C LEU A 43 22.19 -11.11 9.33
N PHE A 44 21.04 -11.40 9.91
CA PHE A 44 20.33 -10.49 10.79
C PHE A 44 19.45 -11.24 11.78
N GLU A 45 19.40 -10.78 13.02
CA GLU A 45 18.50 -11.30 14.04
C GLU A 45 17.97 -10.13 14.85
N GLY A 46 16.66 -9.94 14.85
CA GLY A 46 16.02 -8.84 15.55
C GLY A 46 14.51 -8.96 15.57
N THR A 47 13.85 -8.01 16.19
CA THR A 47 12.40 -7.85 16.10
C THR A 47 11.98 -7.55 14.66
N PRO A 48 10.71 -7.78 14.29
CA PRO A 48 10.20 -7.40 12.97
C PRO A 48 10.50 -5.93 12.58
N ARG A 49 10.47 -5.02 13.55
CA ARG A 49 10.81 -3.59 13.39
C ARG A 49 12.29 -3.37 13.08
N GLU A 50 13.18 -4.09 13.75
CA GLU A 50 14.62 -3.98 13.50
C GLU A 50 14.99 -4.57 12.14
N VAL A 51 14.28 -5.62 11.69
CA VAL A 51 14.39 -6.12 10.31
C VAL A 51 13.93 -5.03 9.34
N ALA A 52 12.74 -4.44 9.50
CA ALA A 52 12.28 -3.39 8.60
C ALA A 52 13.28 -2.22 8.49
N ASN A 53 13.86 -1.79 9.61
CA ASN A 53 14.87 -0.72 9.65
C ASN A 53 16.21 -1.11 9.01
N PHE A 54 16.70 -2.32 9.26
CA PHE A 54 17.96 -2.81 8.65
C PHE A 54 17.87 -2.83 7.12
N TRP A 55 16.69 -3.14 6.59
CA TRP A 55 16.46 -3.27 5.15
C TRP A 55 15.99 -1.95 4.48
N GLY A 56 15.44 -1.00 5.24
CA GLY A 56 14.95 0.29 4.73
C GLY A 56 16.02 1.37 4.48
N ILE A 57 17.25 1.22 5.01
CA ILE A 57 18.28 2.29 4.97
C ILE A 57 19.26 2.16 3.78
N GLY A 58 19.33 1.01 3.10
CA GLY A 58 20.27 0.78 2.01
C GLY A 58 19.58 0.28 0.75
N GLY A 59 19.57 1.08 -0.31
CA GLY A 59 18.99 0.74 -1.62
C GLY A 59 19.29 -0.71 -2.05
N LEU A 60 18.22 -1.41 -2.43
CA LEU A 60 18.15 -2.85 -2.68
C LEU A 60 19.21 -3.38 -3.66
N ALA A 61 20.08 -4.25 -3.16
CA ALA A 61 20.79 -5.24 -3.95
C ALA A 61 20.11 -6.62 -3.75
N ARG A 62 19.44 -7.07 -4.81
CA ARG A 62 19.00 -8.46 -5.19
C ARG A 62 18.79 -9.48 -4.06
N VAL A 63 17.55 -9.92 -3.93
CA VAL A 63 17.05 -10.81 -2.87
C VAL A 63 16.02 -11.77 -3.50
N GLU A 64 16.24 -13.08 -3.41
CA GLU A 64 15.25 -14.12 -3.80
C GLU A 64 14.82 -14.93 -2.57
N GLU A 65 13.57 -15.37 -2.49
CA GLU A 65 13.06 -16.19 -1.37
C GLU A 65 13.23 -17.69 -1.66
N VAL A 66 13.75 -18.47 -0.69
CA VAL A 66 13.97 -19.93 -0.83
C VAL A 66 12.98 -20.77 0.00
N GLY A 67 12.13 -20.11 0.79
CA GLY A 67 11.05 -20.71 1.57
C GLY A 67 11.15 -20.46 3.08
N SER A 68 10.13 -20.92 3.82
CA SER A 68 10.09 -20.89 5.28
C SER A 68 10.35 -22.27 5.89
N ILE A 69 11.08 -22.29 7.01
CA ILE A 69 11.24 -23.47 7.86
C ILE A 69 10.97 -23.02 9.29
N ALA A 70 10.11 -23.75 10.03
CA ALA A 70 10.02 -23.58 11.47
C ALA A 70 11.22 -24.27 12.11
N ASP A 71 11.97 -23.56 12.97
CA ASP A 71 13.00 -24.21 13.77
C ASP A 71 12.40 -25.13 14.85
N ALA A 72 13.26 -25.81 15.61
CA ALA A 72 12.85 -26.74 16.67
C ALA A 72 12.05 -26.05 17.81
N GLU A 73 12.04 -24.72 17.85
CA GLU A 73 11.33 -23.88 18.83
C GLU A 73 10.06 -23.25 18.23
N GLY A 74 9.74 -23.51 16.96
CA GLY A 74 8.55 -23.01 16.27
C GLY A 74 8.69 -21.59 15.71
N GLN A 75 9.92 -21.06 15.57
CA GLN A 75 10.16 -19.75 14.97
C GLN A 75 10.21 -19.85 13.43
N THR A 76 9.49 -18.95 12.75
CA THR A 76 9.46 -18.87 11.28
C THR A 76 10.79 -18.31 10.78
N ILE A 77 11.59 -19.13 10.10
CA ILE A 77 12.81 -18.72 9.42
C ILE A 77 12.47 -18.26 8.00
N VAL A 78 12.76 -17.01 7.65
CA VAL A 78 12.71 -16.53 6.26
C VAL A 78 14.09 -16.77 5.63
N LYS A 79 14.21 -17.71 4.69
CA LYS A 79 15.46 -17.94 3.96
C LYS A 79 15.49 -17.09 2.69
N ILE A 80 16.57 -16.33 2.56
CA ILE A 80 16.81 -15.42 1.45
C ILE A 80 18.07 -15.87 0.70
N ASN A 81 17.94 -16.12 -0.61
CA ASN A 81 19.02 -16.36 -1.55
C ASN A 81 19.54 -15.06 -2.16
N ASN A 82 20.83 -15.01 -2.43
CA ASN A 82 21.41 -14.12 -3.43
C ASN A 82 22.09 -15.02 -4.48
N THR A 83 21.47 -15.19 -5.63
CA THR A 83 22.07 -15.94 -6.74
C THR A 83 22.24 -15.07 -7.98
N ASN A 84 23.48 -14.92 -8.40
CA ASN A 84 23.87 -14.47 -9.72
C ASN A 84 24.03 -15.66 -10.67
N GLU A 85 23.53 -15.46 -11.90
CA GLU A 85 23.93 -16.04 -13.20
C GLU A 85 22.88 -16.81 -14.04
N SER A 86 21.63 -17.02 -13.61
CA SER A 86 20.56 -17.38 -14.59
C SER A 86 19.09 -17.20 -14.17
N GLY A 87 18.77 -16.86 -12.91
CA GLY A 87 17.40 -16.94 -12.38
C GLY A 87 16.71 -15.58 -12.25
N SER A 88 15.55 -15.45 -12.89
CA SER A 88 14.67 -14.27 -12.81
C SER A 88 13.39 -14.60 -12.05
N ILE A 89 13.37 -14.41 -10.72
CA ILE A 89 12.12 -14.38 -9.94
C ILE A 89 12.07 -13.14 -9.02
N ALA A 90 11.29 -12.16 -9.50
CA ALA A 90 10.46 -11.15 -8.81
C ALA A 90 10.98 -10.48 -7.52
N ARG A 91 11.91 -9.53 -7.69
CA ARG A 91 12.14 -8.38 -6.80
C ARG A 91 10.86 -7.79 -6.20
N ASN A 92 9.81 -7.71 -7.01
CA ASN A 92 8.50 -7.17 -6.63
C ASN A 92 7.82 -7.96 -5.50
N LYS A 93 8.07 -9.28 -5.36
CA LYS A 93 7.47 -10.09 -4.28
C LYS A 93 8.09 -9.78 -2.92
N VAL A 94 9.41 -9.61 -2.87
CA VAL A 94 10.13 -9.27 -1.63
C VAL A 94 9.78 -7.84 -1.18
N GLU A 95 9.71 -6.90 -2.12
CA GLU A 95 9.28 -5.52 -1.84
C GLU A 95 7.81 -5.47 -1.35
N MET A 96 6.91 -6.27 -1.94
CA MET A 96 5.52 -6.39 -1.46
C MET A 96 5.42 -7.01 -0.06
N ILE A 97 6.15 -8.09 0.23
CA ILE A 97 6.10 -8.76 1.55
C ILE A 97 6.68 -7.84 2.63
N MET A 98 7.80 -7.18 2.35
CA MET A 98 8.42 -6.23 3.30
C MET A 98 7.56 -4.98 3.48
N GLY A 99 6.89 -4.51 2.43
CA GLY A 99 5.92 -3.43 2.51
C GLY A 99 4.69 -3.80 3.34
N ALA A 100 4.11 -4.98 3.14
CA ALA A 100 3.00 -5.49 3.94
C ALA A 100 3.37 -5.65 5.42
N LEU A 101 4.56 -6.18 5.70
CA LEU A 101 5.08 -6.29 7.07
C LEU A 101 5.31 -4.93 7.73
N ALA A 102 5.86 -3.95 7.01
CA ALA A 102 6.04 -2.59 7.53
C ALA A 102 4.69 -1.92 7.82
N MET A 103 3.70 -2.14 6.97
CA MET A 103 2.34 -1.64 7.17
C MET A 103 1.66 -2.25 8.40
N ASP A 104 1.71 -3.58 8.56
CA ASP A 104 1.13 -4.28 9.71
C ASP A 104 1.77 -3.85 11.05
N ILE A 105 3.08 -3.56 11.06
CA ILE A 105 3.81 -3.10 12.26
C ILE A 105 3.44 -1.66 12.61
N GLU A 106 3.40 -0.76 11.63
CA GLU A 106 3.02 0.64 11.88
C GLU A 106 1.54 0.80 12.25
N ASP A 107 0.65 -0.02 11.66
CA ASP A 107 -0.76 -0.07 12.04
C ASP A 107 -0.95 -0.59 13.47
N ALA A 108 -0.08 -1.48 13.95
CA ALA A 108 -0.10 -1.97 15.34
C ALA A 108 0.36 -0.90 16.36
N ASP A 109 1.44 -0.16 16.06
CA ASP A 109 1.91 0.95 16.90
C ASP A 109 0.84 2.07 16.96
N ILE A 110 0.24 2.42 15.82
CA ILE A 110 -0.86 3.41 15.75
C ILE A 110 -2.12 2.91 16.45
N ALA A 111 -2.46 1.62 16.33
CA ALA A 111 -3.57 1.02 17.05
C ALA A 111 -3.35 1.02 18.57
N GLN A 112 -2.10 0.86 19.02
CA GLN A 112 -1.73 0.95 20.43
C GLN A 112 -1.84 2.39 20.93
N ASP A 113 -1.39 3.39 20.16
CA ASP A 113 -1.55 4.82 20.49
C ASP A 113 -3.03 5.25 20.51
N ARG A 114 -3.84 4.73 19.56
CA ARG A 114 -5.31 4.88 19.55
C ARG A 114 -5.95 4.26 20.80
N ALA A 115 -5.53 3.06 21.20
CA ALA A 115 -6.04 2.38 22.39
C ALA A 115 -5.63 3.08 23.69
N ALA A 116 -4.48 3.77 23.70
CA ALA A 116 -4.01 4.57 24.82
C ALA A 116 -4.69 5.94 24.92
N GLY A 117 -5.49 6.36 23.93
CA GLY A 117 -6.11 7.68 23.91
C GLY A 117 -5.09 8.82 23.79
N CYS A 118 -3.90 8.54 23.24
CA CYS A 118 -2.83 9.51 23.07
C CYS A 118 -3.17 10.46 21.92
N THR A 119 -3.95 11.50 22.20
CA THR A 119 -4.13 12.62 21.28
C THR A 119 -2.91 13.53 21.35
N LEU A 120 -2.32 13.85 20.20
CA LEU A 120 -1.27 14.87 20.10
C LEU A 120 -1.72 16.17 20.80
N SER A 121 -0.82 16.79 21.55
CA SER A 121 -1.04 18.13 22.09
C SER A 121 -1.21 19.16 20.96
N PRO A 122 -1.85 20.33 21.20
CA PRO A 122 -1.99 21.36 20.18
C PRO A 122 -0.66 21.79 19.54
N GLU A 123 0.41 21.83 20.32
CA GLU A 123 1.75 22.18 19.84
C GLU A 123 2.32 21.10 18.91
N GLU A 124 2.13 19.82 19.25
CA GLU A 124 2.55 18.69 18.40
C GLU A 124 1.72 18.61 17.12
N GLN A 125 0.41 18.87 17.19
CA GLN A 125 -0.44 18.95 16.01
C GLN A 125 0.03 20.06 15.06
N GLU A 126 0.31 21.26 15.58
CA GLU A 126 0.83 22.36 14.78
C GLU A 126 2.21 22.04 14.19
N ALA A 127 3.07 21.32 14.93
CA ALA A 127 4.37 20.89 14.46
C ALA A 127 4.27 19.88 13.30
N GLU A 128 3.42 18.86 13.40
CA GLU A 128 3.22 17.89 12.32
C GLU A 128 2.50 18.53 11.12
N LEU A 129 1.57 19.47 11.32
CA LEU A 129 0.99 20.26 10.24
C LEU A 129 2.06 21.08 9.51
N ARG A 130 2.93 21.80 10.23
CA ARG A 130 4.07 22.52 9.64
C ARG A 130 4.99 21.59 8.87
N ARG A 131 5.19 20.36 9.36
CA ARG A 131 5.97 19.34 8.66
C ARG A 131 5.33 18.94 7.34
N CYS A 132 4.02 18.69 7.29
CA CYS A 132 3.29 18.42 6.04
C CYS A 132 3.50 19.53 4.99
N TYR A 133 3.34 20.80 5.38
CA TYR A 133 3.55 21.94 4.47
C TYR A 133 5.01 22.05 4.00
N SER A 134 5.98 21.77 4.87
CA SER A 134 7.39 21.76 4.50
C SER A 134 7.70 20.67 3.48
N ILE A 135 7.18 19.45 3.67
CA ILE A 135 7.33 18.33 2.72
C ILE A 135 6.73 18.71 1.37
N LYS A 136 5.49 19.23 1.33
CA LYS A 136 4.88 19.69 0.07
C LYS A 136 5.79 20.66 -0.68
N LYS A 137 6.32 21.67 0.02
CA LYS A 137 7.20 22.67 -0.58
C LYS A 137 8.52 22.07 -1.10
N GLN A 138 9.08 21.11 -0.38
CA GLN A 138 10.32 20.42 -0.80
C GLN A 138 10.08 19.58 -2.06
N VAL A 139 8.97 18.85 -2.12
CA VAL A 139 8.58 18.06 -3.29
C VAL A 139 8.32 18.98 -4.50
N GLU A 140 7.57 20.07 -4.31
CA GLU A 140 7.34 21.07 -5.37
C GLU A 140 8.65 21.69 -5.87
N ALA A 141 9.59 22.01 -4.98
CA ALA A 141 10.90 22.54 -5.35
C ALA A 141 11.77 21.50 -6.08
N LYS A 142 11.70 20.23 -5.68
CA LYS A 142 12.48 19.14 -6.26
C LYS A 142 12.01 18.79 -7.67
N HIS A 143 10.71 18.69 -7.88
CA HIS A 143 10.12 18.24 -9.14
C HIS A 143 9.80 19.39 -10.09
N GLY A 144 9.58 20.61 -9.57
CA GLY A 144 9.32 21.81 -10.35
C GLY A 144 8.19 21.61 -11.36
N GLU A 145 8.44 21.99 -12.61
CA GLU A 145 7.47 21.91 -13.71
C GLU A 145 7.06 20.48 -14.07
N LYS A 146 7.88 19.47 -13.71
CA LYS A 146 7.60 18.06 -14.00
C LYS A 146 6.70 17.38 -12.97
N LEU A 147 6.36 18.07 -11.88
CA LEU A 147 5.58 17.47 -10.78
C LEU A 147 4.29 16.81 -11.28
N GLN A 148 3.53 17.48 -12.15
CA GLN A 148 2.26 16.93 -12.64
C GLN A 148 2.45 15.66 -13.49
N GLU A 149 3.51 15.62 -14.29
CA GLU A 149 3.88 14.44 -15.08
C GLU A 149 4.30 13.28 -14.16
N HIS A 150 5.11 13.57 -13.13
CA HIS A 150 5.54 12.56 -12.16
C HIS A 150 4.36 11.98 -11.39
N LEU A 151 3.41 12.82 -10.95
CA LEU A 151 2.20 12.36 -10.28
C LEU A 151 1.34 11.47 -11.18
N LEU A 152 1.22 11.83 -12.47
CA LEU A 152 0.51 11.03 -13.46
C LEU A 152 1.20 9.67 -13.68
N MET A 153 2.50 9.65 -13.94
CA MET A 153 3.25 8.40 -14.14
C MET A 153 3.15 7.48 -12.93
N MET A 154 3.29 8.04 -11.73
CA MET A 154 3.12 7.30 -10.49
C MET A 154 1.71 6.73 -10.34
N SER A 155 0.67 7.47 -10.74
CA SER A 155 -0.71 6.95 -10.72
C SER A 155 -0.94 5.77 -11.67
N LEU A 156 -0.12 5.65 -12.72
CA LEU A 156 -0.14 4.54 -13.66
C LEU A 156 0.76 3.37 -13.23
N GLY A 157 1.40 3.46 -12.06
CA GLY A 157 2.37 2.47 -11.59
C GLY A 157 3.68 2.50 -12.37
N ILE A 158 4.06 3.64 -12.95
CA ILE A 158 5.26 3.83 -13.77
C ILE A 158 6.25 4.74 -13.02
N ASN A 159 7.52 4.37 -13.01
CA ASN A 159 8.56 5.20 -12.41
C ASN A 159 8.87 6.43 -13.29
N PRO A 160 8.78 7.66 -12.75
CA PRO A 160 8.97 8.87 -13.53
C PRO A 160 10.42 9.13 -13.99
N GLU A 161 11.40 8.46 -13.38
CA GLU A 161 12.82 8.68 -13.71
C GLU A 161 13.31 7.81 -14.86
N ASN A 162 12.69 6.65 -15.08
CA ASN A 162 13.14 5.66 -16.07
C ASN A 162 12.02 5.01 -16.90
N GLU A 163 10.75 5.39 -16.70
CA GLU A 163 9.58 4.91 -17.43
C GLU A 163 9.29 3.40 -17.29
N GLU A 164 9.99 2.71 -16.39
CA GLU A 164 9.77 1.28 -16.13
C GLU A 164 8.57 1.07 -15.20
N PRO A 165 7.84 -0.05 -15.32
CA PRO A 165 6.81 -0.43 -14.37
C PRO A 165 7.37 -0.51 -12.94
N LEU A 166 6.77 0.24 -12.02
CA LEU A 166 7.15 0.32 -10.62
C LEU A 166 6.29 -0.59 -9.74
N PHE A 167 4.97 -0.55 -9.90
CA PHE A 167 4.03 -1.38 -9.14
C PHE A 167 2.79 -1.71 -9.97
N ARG A 168 2.02 -2.70 -9.50
CA ARG A 168 0.78 -3.10 -10.16
C ARG A 168 -0.38 -2.25 -9.66
N THR A 169 -1.18 -1.73 -10.58
CA THR A 169 -2.40 -1.02 -10.24
C THR A 169 -3.54 -2.00 -9.96
N VAL A 170 -4.54 -1.54 -9.19
CA VAL A 170 -5.75 -2.32 -8.94
C VAL A 170 -6.47 -2.61 -10.25
N SER A 171 -7.07 -3.80 -10.39
CA SER A 171 -7.83 -4.14 -11.59
C SER A 171 -9.18 -3.41 -11.60
N GLY A 172 -9.76 -3.25 -12.79
CA GLY A 172 -11.13 -2.74 -12.92
C GLY A 172 -12.16 -3.59 -12.20
N GLU A 173 -11.99 -4.91 -12.18
CA GLU A 173 -12.87 -5.87 -11.47
C GLU A 173 -12.89 -5.65 -9.96
N VAL A 174 -11.79 -5.21 -9.37
CA VAL A 174 -11.76 -4.89 -7.94
C VAL A 174 -12.16 -3.44 -7.71
N GLY A 175 -11.51 -2.50 -8.42
CA GLY A 175 -11.67 -1.06 -8.22
C GLY A 175 -13.08 -0.52 -8.47
N HIS A 176 -13.91 -1.20 -9.27
CA HIS A 176 -15.27 -0.73 -9.52
C HIS A 176 -16.16 -0.80 -8.26
N ASN A 177 -15.76 -1.59 -7.26
CA ASN A 177 -16.48 -1.76 -6.00
C ASN A 177 -16.11 -0.71 -4.94
N PHE A 178 -15.18 0.19 -5.24
CA PHE A 178 -14.71 1.20 -4.30
C PHE A 178 -15.03 2.59 -4.83
N GLU A 179 -15.87 3.34 -4.12
CA GLU A 179 -16.13 4.72 -4.46
C GLU A 179 -14.99 5.61 -3.96
N ALA A 180 -14.47 6.49 -4.83
CA ALA A 180 -13.25 7.23 -4.59
C ALA A 180 -13.32 8.69 -5.07
N HIS A 181 -12.42 9.50 -4.52
CA HIS A 181 -12.22 10.90 -4.89
C HIS A 181 -10.73 11.26 -4.95
N GLY A 182 -10.33 11.84 -6.08
CA GLY A 182 -8.97 12.31 -6.33
C GLY A 182 -8.72 13.75 -5.87
N ILE A 183 -7.65 13.96 -5.10
CA ILE A 183 -7.19 15.29 -4.66
C ILE A 183 -6.14 15.81 -5.65
N GLU A 184 -6.59 16.28 -6.81
CA GLU A 184 -5.73 16.64 -7.95
C GLU A 184 -5.71 18.14 -8.31
N LYS A 185 -6.67 18.93 -7.84
CA LYS A 185 -6.79 20.36 -8.19
C LYS A 185 -6.25 21.24 -7.07
N ASN A 186 -5.62 22.36 -7.42
CA ASN A 186 -5.12 23.49 -6.59
C ASN A 186 -5.32 23.37 -5.07
N ASP A 187 -4.29 23.68 -4.29
CA ASP A 187 -4.34 23.59 -2.82
C ASP A 187 -4.63 22.15 -2.37
N GLN A 188 -3.93 21.19 -3.00
CA GLN A 188 -4.18 19.75 -2.82
C GLN A 188 -3.98 19.32 -1.35
N LEU A 189 -2.92 19.78 -0.69
CA LEU A 189 -2.67 19.43 0.71
C LEU A 189 -3.72 20.04 1.63
N GLU A 190 -4.06 21.31 1.42
CA GLU A 190 -5.04 22.05 2.20
C GLU A 190 -6.42 21.36 2.12
N LYS A 191 -6.80 20.92 0.92
CA LYS A 191 -8.03 20.14 0.70
C LYS A 191 -7.99 18.78 1.38
N LEU A 192 -6.87 18.07 1.27
CA LEU A 192 -6.70 16.78 1.95
C LEU A 192 -6.83 16.96 3.46
N LEU A 193 -6.10 17.90 4.06
CA LEU A 193 -6.14 18.18 5.50
C LEU A 193 -7.55 18.56 5.95
N ALA A 194 -8.20 19.49 5.24
CA ALA A 194 -9.57 19.90 5.56
C ALA A 194 -10.56 18.73 5.48
N LEU A 195 -10.38 17.84 4.51
CA LEU A 195 -11.22 16.66 4.32
C LEU A 195 -11.00 15.61 5.43
N LEU A 196 -9.76 15.38 5.85
CA LEU A 196 -9.45 14.44 6.94
C LEU A 196 -9.91 14.98 8.30
N GLU A 197 -9.77 16.29 8.52
CA GLU A 197 -10.19 16.95 9.76
C GLU A 197 -11.71 17.02 9.92
N ASN A 198 -12.42 17.42 8.85
CA ASN A 198 -13.86 17.73 8.93
C ASN A 198 -14.77 16.64 8.35
N GLY A 199 -14.19 15.66 7.65
CA GLY A 199 -14.95 14.69 6.85
C GLY A 199 -15.62 15.30 5.61
N ILE A 200 -16.45 14.50 4.95
CA ILE A 200 -17.19 14.93 3.76
C ILE A 200 -18.46 15.67 4.18
N ASN A 201 -18.59 16.94 3.75
CA ASN A 201 -19.80 17.71 3.95
C ASN A 201 -20.89 17.29 2.95
N LYS A 202 -21.90 16.56 3.45
CA LYS A 202 -23.04 16.03 2.67
C LYS A 202 -23.97 17.11 2.09
N GLU A 203 -23.90 18.35 2.58
CA GLU A 203 -24.71 19.47 2.09
C GLU A 203 -24.09 20.14 0.86
N LYS A 204 -22.83 19.83 0.55
CA LYS A 204 -22.10 20.40 -0.59
C LYS A 204 -21.90 19.32 -1.66
N PRO A 205 -21.90 19.70 -2.95
CA PRO A 205 -21.54 18.76 -4.00
C PRO A 205 -20.14 18.19 -3.77
N PHE A 206 -20.05 16.86 -3.71
CA PHE A 206 -18.80 16.12 -3.63
C PHE A 206 -18.81 15.07 -4.73
N SER A 207 -17.94 15.24 -5.72
CA SER A 207 -17.90 14.36 -6.88
C SER A 207 -17.10 13.10 -6.58
N THR A 208 -17.70 11.95 -6.80
CA THR A 208 -17.08 10.65 -6.62
C THR A 208 -17.15 9.84 -7.92
N ALA A 209 -16.25 8.89 -8.05
CA ALA A 209 -16.23 7.93 -9.15
C ALA A 209 -15.66 6.60 -8.65
N PRO A 210 -15.88 5.49 -9.37
CA PRO A 210 -15.22 4.24 -9.05
C PRO A 210 -13.70 4.41 -9.06
N PHE A 211 -13.02 3.68 -8.17
CA PHE A 211 -11.57 3.78 -8.04
C PHE A 211 -10.87 3.40 -9.36
N GLU A 212 -11.32 2.31 -9.99
CA GLU A 212 -10.92 1.86 -11.32
C GLU A 212 -12.11 1.13 -11.99
N LEU A 213 -12.12 1.04 -13.31
CA LEU A 213 -13.16 0.34 -14.08
C LEU A 213 -12.54 -0.59 -15.13
N PRO A 214 -13.21 -1.71 -15.46
CA PRO A 214 -12.83 -2.52 -16.60
C PRO A 214 -12.76 -1.66 -17.88
N PRO A 215 -11.81 -1.91 -18.79
CA PRO A 215 -11.67 -1.11 -20.02
C PRO A 215 -12.96 -1.01 -20.85
N THR A 216 -13.80 -2.04 -20.79
CA THR A 216 -15.09 -2.11 -21.48
C THR A 216 -16.16 -1.18 -20.90
N GLU A 217 -16.00 -0.71 -19.65
CA GLU A 217 -17.01 0.05 -18.92
C GLU A 217 -16.68 1.55 -18.82
N ARG A 218 -15.41 1.92 -18.99
CA ARG A 218 -14.95 3.33 -18.91
C ARG A 218 -15.73 4.27 -19.83
N GLY A 219 -16.08 3.82 -21.03
CA GLY A 219 -16.83 4.61 -22.03
C GLY A 219 -18.24 5.01 -21.59
N VAL A 220 -18.94 4.13 -20.87
CA VAL A 220 -20.31 4.36 -20.38
C VAL A 220 -20.26 5.20 -19.10
N ALA A 221 -19.32 4.90 -18.21
CA ALA A 221 -19.15 5.56 -16.92
C ALA A 221 -18.79 7.06 -17.02
N MET A 222 -18.15 7.50 -18.11
CA MET A 222 -17.88 8.94 -18.36
C MET A 222 -19.14 9.80 -18.29
N ALA A 223 -20.26 9.31 -18.82
CA ALA A 223 -21.52 10.04 -18.85
C ALA A 223 -22.21 10.11 -17.48
N GLU A 224 -22.07 9.05 -16.67
CA GLU A 224 -22.75 8.89 -15.39
C GLU A 224 -22.02 9.63 -14.26
N HIS A 225 -20.69 9.52 -14.19
CA HIS A 225 -19.90 10.10 -13.10
C HIS A 225 -19.42 11.53 -13.38
N LYS A 226 -19.63 12.04 -14.60
CA LYS A 226 -19.12 13.37 -15.04
C LYS A 226 -17.60 13.52 -14.86
N VAL A 227 -16.88 12.40 -14.86
CA VAL A 227 -15.41 12.35 -14.85
C VAL A 227 -14.94 11.93 -16.23
N GLY A 228 -14.00 12.68 -16.82
CA GLY A 228 -13.60 12.51 -18.22
C GLY A 228 -12.98 11.15 -18.57
N SER A 229 -12.68 10.31 -17.57
CA SER A 229 -12.17 8.94 -17.71
C SER A 229 -13.15 7.87 -17.22
N GLY A 230 -14.27 8.26 -16.59
CA GLY A 230 -15.22 7.36 -15.91
C GLY A 230 -14.73 6.82 -14.56
N VAL A 231 -13.48 7.09 -14.16
CA VAL A 231 -12.84 6.63 -12.91
C VAL A 231 -12.32 7.82 -12.12
N CYS A 232 -12.05 7.64 -10.83
CA CYS A 232 -11.47 8.69 -10.01
C CYS A 232 -10.09 9.13 -10.53
N TYR A 233 -9.75 10.40 -10.38
CA TYR A 233 -8.43 10.90 -10.76
C TYR A 233 -7.39 10.47 -9.72
N GLN A 234 -6.38 9.73 -10.15
CA GLN A 234 -5.30 9.25 -9.28
C GLN A 234 -3.99 10.06 -9.43
N SER A 235 -3.96 10.99 -10.39
CA SER A 235 -2.79 11.83 -10.74
C SER A 235 -2.60 13.07 -9.83
N GLY A 236 -3.20 13.05 -8.64
CA GLY A 236 -3.06 14.11 -7.63
C GLY A 236 -2.16 13.69 -6.47
N MET A 237 -2.13 14.50 -5.41
CA MET A 237 -1.39 14.20 -4.18
C MET A 237 -1.96 12.99 -3.45
N ALA A 238 -3.28 12.80 -3.49
CA ALA A 238 -3.93 11.70 -2.78
C ALA A 238 -5.23 11.26 -3.45
N VAL A 239 -5.65 10.04 -3.14
CA VAL A 239 -6.97 9.49 -3.44
C VAL A 239 -7.60 9.04 -2.12
N VAL A 240 -8.84 9.44 -1.87
CA VAL A 240 -9.61 8.93 -0.73
C VAL A 240 -10.69 7.98 -1.21
N THR A 241 -10.99 6.94 -0.44
CA THR A 241 -12.03 5.96 -0.80
C THR A 241 -12.76 5.41 0.40
N GLY A 242 -14.01 4.98 0.18
CA GLY A 242 -14.82 4.24 1.13
C GLY A 242 -14.35 2.78 1.28
N GLY A 243 -15.10 1.98 2.04
CA GLY A 243 -14.93 0.54 2.05
C GLY A 243 -15.53 -0.15 0.83
N TYR A 244 -15.36 -1.46 0.76
CA TYR A 244 -15.88 -2.31 -0.30
C TYR A 244 -17.41 -2.20 -0.39
N ARG A 245 -17.90 -1.72 -1.54
CA ARG A 245 -19.31 -1.43 -1.81
C ARG A 245 -19.95 -0.46 -0.82
N GLU A 246 -19.13 0.36 -0.16
CA GLU A 246 -19.57 1.43 0.71
C GLU A 246 -19.46 2.77 -0.01
N GLY A 247 -20.55 3.54 0.03
CA GLY A 247 -20.54 4.89 -0.52
C GLY A 247 -19.65 5.82 0.31
N LEU A 248 -18.72 6.50 -0.35
CA LEU A 248 -17.75 7.40 0.25
C LEU A 248 -18.44 8.59 0.92
N VAL A 249 -19.49 9.14 0.31
CA VAL A 249 -20.25 10.25 0.89
C VAL A 249 -21.05 9.77 2.10
N GLU A 250 -21.65 8.57 2.03
CA GLU A 250 -22.57 8.05 3.05
C GLU A 250 -21.84 7.56 4.29
N ARG A 251 -20.79 6.74 4.10
CA ARG A 251 -20.02 6.04 5.14
C ARG A 251 -18.72 6.74 5.53
N GLY A 252 -18.26 7.70 4.73
CA GLY A 252 -17.03 8.44 4.97
C GLY A 252 -15.79 7.75 4.41
N ILE A 253 -14.64 8.31 4.75
CA ILE A 253 -13.34 7.88 4.25
C ILE A 253 -12.84 6.70 5.07
N LYS A 254 -12.52 5.59 4.41
CA LYS A 254 -11.87 4.43 5.02
C LYS A 254 -10.38 4.44 4.73
N TYR A 255 -10.01 4.59 3.45
CA TYR A 255 -8.62 4.61 3.00
C TYR A 255 -8.22 5.95 2.40
N VAL A 256 -6.96 6.29 2.61
CA VAL A 256 -6.28 7.43 1.99
C VAL A 256 -5.02 6.90 1.33
N PHE A 257 -4.91 7.03 0.02
CA PHE A 257 -3.72 6.67 -0.74
C PHE A 257 -2.96 7.92 -1.12
N ILE A 258 -1.75 8.08 -0.59
CA ILE A 258 -0.86 9.21 -0.88
C ILE A 258 0.01 8.83 -2.08
N ASN A 259 0.05 9.68 -3.10
CA ASN A 259 0.92 9.47 -4.25
C ASN A 259 2.38 9.42 -3.79
N ASP A 260 3.15 8.42 -4.22
CA ASP A 260 4.48 8.16 -3.65
C ASP A 260 5.51 9.28 -3.94
N VAL A 261 5.23 10.19 -4.88
CA VAL A 261 5.99 11.46 -5.01
C VAL A 261 6.01 12.23 -3.68
N TYR A 262 4.94 12.09 -2.88
CA TYR A 262 4.78 12.65 -1.55
C TYR A 262 4.89 11.60 -0.43
N ALA A 263 5.66 10.52 -0.61
CA ALA A 263 5.74 9.43 0.37
C ALA A 263 6.09 9.90 1.79
N GLU A 264 6.88 10.97 1.92
CA GLU A 264 7.23 11.56 3.22
C GLU A 264 6.04 12.15 3.99
N LEU A 265 4.90 12.42 3.34
CA LEU A 265 3.66 12.84 4.01
C LEU A 265 3.00 11.71 4.81
N LEU A 266 3.34 10.44 4.55
CA LEU A 266 2.68 9.30 5.18
C LEU A 266 2.77 9.35 6.71
N ALA A 267 3.98 9.52 7.25
CA ALA A 267 4.23 9.53 8.68
C ALA A 267 3.51 10.69 9.43
N PRO A 268 3.65 11.97 9.04
CA PRO A 268 2.94 13.05 9.74
C PRO A 268 1.42 12.94 9.58
N LEU A 269 0.89 12.51 8.43
CA LEU A 269 -0.54 12.34 8.24
C LEU A 269 -1.12 11.23 9.12
N ARG A 270 -0.42 10.10 9.27
CA ARG A 270 -0.84 9.00 10.16
C ARG A 270 -0.88 9.42 11.62
N LYS A 271 0.07 10.27 12.05
CA LYS A 271 0.05 10.83 13.42
C LYS A 271 -1.09 11.81 13.64
N LEU A 272 -1.35 12.69 12.67
CA LEU A 272 -2.39 13.72 12.75
C LEU A 272 -3.79 13.14 12.67
N PHE A 273 -3.98 12.16 11.78
CA PHE A 273 -5.28 11.58 11.50
C PHE A 273 -5.22 10.07 11.73
N PRO A 274 -4.93 9.63 12.96
CA PRO A 274 -4.73 8.25 13.24
C PRO A 274 -5.97 7.46 12.91
N GLN A 275 -7.19 7.99 12.89
CA GLN A 275 -8.45 7.28 12.61
C GLN A 275 -8.60 6.71 11.19
N TYR A 276 -7.86 7.21 10.20
CA TYR A 276 -7.92 6.71 8.82
C TYR A 276 -6.83 5.68 8.55
N LYS A 277 -7.07 4.80 7.58
CA LYS A 277 -6.04 3.91 7.05
C LYS A 277 -5.31 4.59 5.90
N ILE A 278 -4.16 5.18 6.20
CA ILE A 278 -3.38 5.95 5.22
C ILE A 278 -2.26 5.06 4.68
N HIS A 279 -2.15 4.94 3.36
CA HIS A 279 -1.16 4.13 2.65
C HIS A 279 -0.52 4.94 1.52
N LEU A 280 0.56 4.44 0.92
CA LEU A 280 1.01 4.97 -0.37
C LEU A 280 0.14 4.40 -1.50
N LEU A 281 0.06 5.14 -2.60
CA LEU A 281 -0.70 4.74 -3.79
C LEU A 281 -0.16 3.45 -4.40
N SER A 282 1.15 3.19 -4.29
CA SER A 282 1.76 1.91 -4.68
C SER A 282 1.15 0.68 -4.00
N PHE A 283 0.51 0.82 -2.85
CA PHE A 283 -0.16 -0.27 -2.12
C PHE A 283 -1.65 -0.39 -2.38
N GLN A 284 -2.19 0.41 -3.32
CA GLN A 284 -3.63 0.41 -3.61
C GLN A 284 -4.15 -0.98 -3.97
N LYS A 285 -3.37 -1.77 -4.71
CA LYS A 285 -3.81 -3.08 -5.17
C LYS A 285 -3.94 -4.03 -4.00
N GLU A 286 -2.90 -4.13 -3.18
CA GLU A 286 -2.84 -5.02 -2.03
C GLU A 286 -3.97 -4.72 -1.05
N VAL A 287 -4.18 -3.43 -0.74
CA VAL A 287 -5.21 -3.00 0.21
C VAL A 287 -6.62 -3.31 -0.31
N LEU A 288 -6.92 -2.94 -1.57
CA LEU A 288 -8.26 -3.09 -2.13
C LEU A 288 -8.58 -4.55 -2.50
N ASP A 289 -7.61 -5.31 -3.01
CA ASP A 289 -7.77 -6.74 -3.28
C ASP A 289 -8.03 -7.53 -1.99
N THR A 290 -7.32 -7.21 -0.90
CA THR A 290 -7.52 -7.88 0.39
C THR A 290 -8.95 -7.67 0.88
N GLU A 291 -9.45 -6.44 0.87
CA GLU A 291 -10.81 -6.18 1.32
C GLU A 291 -11.86 -6.82 0.39
N PHE A 292 -11.61 -6.82 -0.92
CA PHE A 292 -12.46 -7.51 -1.89
C PHE A 292 -12.58 -9.01 -1.57
N VAL A 293 -11.49 -9.69 -1.25
CA VAL A 293 -11.48 -11.11 -0.89
C VAL A 293 -12.17 -11.35 0.45
N GLU A 294 -11.98 -10.48 1.44
CA GLU A 294 -12.63 -10.64 2.75
C GLU A 294 -14.16 -10.59 2.70
N HIS A 295 -14.73 -10.01 1.64
CA HIS A 295 -16.16 -9.79 1.48
C HIS A 295 -16.81 -10.67 0.39
N ASN A 296 -16.08 -11.59 -0.24
CA ASN A 296 -16.58 -12.55 -1.23
C ASN A 296 -16.26 -14.00 -0.83
#